data_AF-A0A260PXE8-F1
#
_entry.id   AF-A0A260PXE8-F1
#
_cell.length_a   1.000
_cell.length_b   1.000
_cell.length_c   1.000
_cell.angle_alpha   90.00
_cell.angle_beta   90.00
_cell.angle_gamma   90.00
#
_symmetry.space_group_name_H-M   'P 1'
#
loop_
_entity.id
_entity.type
_entity.pdbx_description
1 polymer ?
#
loop_
_entity_poly.entity_id
_entity_poly.type
_entity_poly.pdbx_seq_one_letter_code
_entity_poly.pdbx_strand_id
1 'polypeptide(L)'
;MVRERRWASTRPSFFHVAILQYNRPSVSRRSRHDHQILDRRRPGDSTGPKDSVVNWLYVAVAAVVYYALGALWFGPLFGRAWDRSIGHDRAQTGGRFPLSYYVVPLCCSVATTIVISLVLDAIDADAVTSGVLVGLGVGLASAAASLTNALTPHTPQPFVFGAVTASYHLTGATVAGAILGVVP
;
A
#
# COMPACT_ATOMS: atom_id res chain seq x y z
N MET A 1 46.19 -8.10 -49.57
CA MET A 1 45.00 -8.22 -50.45
C MET A 1 43.85 -8.69 -49.56
N VAL A 2 42.74 -7.91 -49.48
CA VAL A 2 41.39 -8.28 -48.95
C VAL A 2 41.28 -8.46 -47.41
N ARG A 3 40.38 -7.86 -46.61
CA ARG A 3 39.39 -6.76 -46.69
C ARG A 3 38.84 -6.55 -45.25
N GLU A 4 38.44 -5.34 -44.91
CA GLU A 4 37.77 -4.96 -43.65
C GLU A 4 36.44 -5.69 -43.41
N ARG A 5 35.98 -5.73 -42.15
CA ARG A 5 34.59 -5.34 -41.75
C ARG A 5 34.47 -5.15 -40.23
N ARG A 6 34.36 -3.88 -39.82
CA ARG A 6 33.73 -3.46 -38.55
C ARG A 6 32.25 -3.80 -38.59
N TRP A 7 31.69 -4.36 -37.52
CA TRP A 7 30.28 -4.20 -37.18
C TRP A 7 30.10 -4.08 -35.66
N ALA A 8 29.77 -2.86 -35.24
CA ALA A 8 29.12 -2.59 -33.97
C ALA A 8 27.67 -3.13 -34.02
N SER A 9 27.21 -3.75 -32.93
CA SER A 9 25.79 -3.95 -32.69
C SER A 9 25.44 -3.60 -31.24
N THR A 10 25.30 -2.32 -30.98
CA THR A 10 24.48 -1.82 -29.87
C THR A 10 23.03 -2.10 -30.23
N ARG A 11 22.44 -3.16 -29.66
CA ARG A 11 20.99 -3.35 -29.70
C ARG A 11 20.38 -2.37 -28.70
N PRO A 12 19.52 -1.41 -29.11
CA PRO A 12 18.79 -0.61 -28.14
C PRO A 12 17.81 -1.53 -27.40
N SER A 13 17.76 -1.39 -26.07
CA SER A 13 16.85 -2.16 -25.23
C SER A 13 15.40 -1.78 -25.53
N PHE A 14 14.50 -2.76 -25.43
CA PHE A 14 13.06 -2.63 -25.67
C PHE A 14 12.39 -1.48 -24.86
N PHE A 15 13.05 -0.96 -23.83
CA PHE A 15 12.54 0.14 -23.01
C PHE A 15 12.60 1.53 -23.68
N HIS A 16 13.38 1.72 -24.74
CA HIS A 16 13.50 3.03 -25.42
C HIS A 16 12.42 3.31 -26.46
N VAL A 17 11.63 2.31 -26.89
CA VAL A 17 10.58 2.49 -27.92
C VAL A 17 9.22 2.87 -27.31
N ALA A 18 8.96 2.50 -26.05
CA ALA A 18 7.66 2.76 -25.41
C ALA A 18 7.46 4.23 -24.98
N ILE A 19 8.52 5.01 -24.80
CA ILE A 19 8.43 6.39 -24.28
C ILE A 19 8.27 7.44 -25.41
N LEU A 20 8.55 7.10 -26.67
CA LEU A 20 8.50 8.05 -27.79
C LEU A 20 7.20 8.03 -28.61
N GLN A 21 6.27 7.10 -28.37
CA GLN A 21 4.99 7.07 -29.09
C GLN A 21 3.86 7.88 -28.43
N TYR A 22 4.10 8.51 -27.28
CA TYR A 22 3.06 9.30 -26.58
C TYR A 22 3.04 10.80 -26.95
N ASN A 23 3.75 11.24 -28.00
CA ASN A 23 3.88 12.67 -28.29
C ASN A 23 3.13 13.10 -29.57
N ARG A 24 1.96 13.71 -29.32
CA ARG A 24 1.19 14.72 -30.08
C ARG A 24 0.08 14.24 -31.03
N PRO A 25 -1.20 14.43 -30.67
CA PRO A 25 -2.21 14.68 -31.67
C PRO A 25 -1.94 16.04 -32.34
N SER A 26 -2.06 16.08 -33.66
CA SER A 26 -1.95 17.29 -34.47
C SER A 26 -3.14 18.21 -34.20
N VAL A 27 -2.90 19.36 -33.57
CA VAL A 27 -3.91 20.42 -33.43
C VAL A 27 -4.19 20.98 -34.82
N SER A 28 -5.30 20.56 -35.43
CA SER A 28 -5.80 21.16 -36.66
C SER A 28 -6.20 22.61 -36.37
N ARG A 29 -5.73 23.51 -37.24
CA ARG A 29 -5.82 24.96 -37.10
C ARG A 29 -7.23 25.48 -37.46
N ARG A 30 -8.28 24.88 -36.89
CA ARG A 30 -9.69 25.21 -37.20
C ARG A 30 -10.61 25.11 -35.99
N SER A 31 -10.34 25.91 -34.96
CA SER A 31 -11.24 26.04 -33.79
C SER A 31 -11.01 27.35 -33.02
N ARG A 32 -10.43 28.40 -33.63
CA ARG A 32 -10.12 29.64 -32.89
C ARG A 32 -11.35 30.50 -32.56
N HIS A 33 -12.56 30.08 -32.94
CA HIS A 33 -13.80 30.85 -32.74
C HIS A 33 -14.85 30.13 -31.87
N ASP A 34 -14.66 28.85 -31.54
CA ASP A 34 -15.62 28.10 -30.72
C ASP A 34 -15.30 28.14 -29.21
N HIS A 35 -14.12 28.64 -28.82
CA HIS A 35 -13.70 28.69 -27.42
C HIS A 35 -14.39 29.78 -26.59
N GLN A 36 -15.06 30.74 -27.22
CA GLN A 36 -15.68 31.87 -26.49
C GLN A 36 -17.10 31.56 -25.98
N ILE A 37 -17.73 30.50 -26.49
CA ILE A 37 -19.13 30.13 -26.14
C ILE A 37 -19.18 29.10 -25.00
N LEU A 38 -18.12 28.30 -24.80
CA LEU A 38 -18.10 27.27 -23.75
C LEU A 38 -17.66 27.77 -22.38
N ASP A 39 -17.10 28.99 -22.28
CA ASP A 39 -16.64 29.57 -21.02
C ASP A 39 -17.78 30.17 -20.16
N ARG A 40 -19.00 30.22 -20.71
CA ARG A 40 -20.12 30.98 -20.11
C ARG A 40 -21.09 30.14 -19.26
N ARG A 41 -20.78 28.86 -18.98
CA ARG A 41 -21.60 27.99 -18.11
C ARG A 41 -20.75 27.08 -17.21
N ARG A 42 -20.02 27.66 -16.24
CA ARG A 42 -19.79 26.99 -14.97
C ARG A 42 -20.52 27.74 -13.84
N PRO A 43 -21.83 27.50 -13.67
CA PRO A 43 -22.51 27.90 -12.45
C PRO A 43 -21.99 27.03 -11.30
N GLY A 44 -21.42 27.66 -10.28
CA GLY A 44 -21.16 27.03 -8.97
C GLY A 44 -19.77 26.44 -8.78
N ASP A 45 -18.73 27.25 -8.92
CA ASP A 45 -17.50 27.06 -8.14
C ASP A 45 -17.82 27.45 -6.69
N SER A 46 -18.46 26.54 -5.94
CA SER A 46 -18.77 26.71 -4.51
C SER A 46 -18.23 25.58 -3.64
N THR A 47 -17.29 24.80 -4.16
CA THR A 47 -16.41 24.02 -3.30
C THR A 47 -15.09 24.78 -3.29
N GLY A 48 -14.92 25.67 -2.32
CA GLY A 48 -13.57 26.07 -1.92
C GLY A 48 -12.70 24.82 -1.71
N PRO A 49 -11.37 24.94 -1.65
CA PRO A 49 -10.51 23.79 -1.36
C PRO A 49 -11.15 23.01 -0.21
N LYS A 50 -11.56 21.75 -0.43
CA LYS A 50 -11.84 20.87 0.69
C LYS A 50 -10.53 20.87 1.45
N ASP A 51 -10.53 21.42 2.65
CA ASP A 51 -9.36 21.38 3.51
C ASP A 51 -9.10 19.88 3.75
N SER A 52 -8.22 19.28 2.95
CA SER A 52 -7.82 17.88 3.03
C SER A 52 -6.99 17.68 4.28
N VAL A 53 -7.67 17.72 5.42
CA VAL A 53 -7.06 17.63 6.73
C VAL A 53 -7.19 16.18 7.16
N VAL A 54 -6.15 15.40 6.86
CA VAL A 54 -5.91 14.09 7.47
C VAL A 54 -6.22 14.19 8.96
N ASN A 55 -7.21 13.44 9.42
CA ASN A 55 -7.60 13.45 10.83
C ASN A 55 -6.61 12.61 11.63
N TRP A 56 -5.58 13.28 12.17
CA TRP A 56 -4.50 12.66 12.94
C TRP A 56 -4.97 11.86 14.16
N LEU A 57 -6.13 12.20 14.74
CA LEU A 57 -6.71 11.41 15.83
C LEU A 57 -7.13 10.03 15.33
N TYR A 58 -7.84 9.95 14.21
CA TYR A 58 -8.26 8.67 13.63
C TYR A 58 -7.07 7.86 13.10
N VAL A 59 -6.03 8.52 12.57
CA VAL A 59 -4.75 7.86 12.22
C VAL A 59 -4.13 7.22 13.46
N ALA A 60 -4.03 7.94 14.58
CA ALA A 60 -3.49 7.40 15.82
C ALA A 60 -4.32 6.22 16.35
N VAL A 61 -5.66 6.35 16.35
CA VAL A 61 -6.56 5.27 16.78
C VAL A 61 -6.42 4.04 15.88
N ALA A 62 -6.46 4.22 14.56
CA ALA A 62 -6.30 3.13 13.61
C ALA A 62 -4.94 2.43 13.76
N ALA A 63 -3.86 3.19 13.99
CA ALA A 63 -2.53 2.64 14.21
C ALA A 63 -2.46 1.79 15.48
N VAL A 64 -3.02 2.29 16.59
CA VAL A 64 -3.09 1.56 17.86
C VAL A 64 -3.93 0.29 17.72
N VAL A 65 -5.09 0.37 17.06
CA VAL A 65 -5.94 -0.81 16.82
C VAL A 65 -5.23 -1.84 15.97
N TYR A 66 -4.57 -1.43 14.88
CA TYR A 66 -3.81 -2.35 14.04
C TYR A 66 -2.67 -3.00 14.82
N TYR A 67 -1.90 -2.22 15.59
CA TYR A 67 -0.82 -2.75 16.41
C TYR A 67 -1.33 -3.72 17.51
N ALA A 68 -2.39 -3.34 18.23
CA ALA A 68 -3.00 -4.17 19.26
C ALA A 68 -3.58 -5.47 18.67
N LEU A 69 -4.14 -5.41 17.46
CA LEU A 69 -4.56 -6.60 16.74
C LEU A 69 -3.38 -7.55 16.51
N GLY A 70 -2.17 -7.03 16.25
CA GLY A 70 -0.96 -7.85 16.14
C GLY A 70 -0.66 -8.63 17.43
N ALA A 71 -0.75 -7.97 18.58
CA ALA A 71 -0.58 -8.64 19.88
C ALA A 71 -1.63 -9.75 20.10
N LEU A 72 -2.88 -9.51 19.69
CA LEU A 72 -3.95 -10.51 19.74
C LEU A 72 -3.69 -11.68 18.74
N TRP A 73 -3.24 -11.36 17.52
CA TRP A 73 -3.04 -12.32 16.44
C TRP A 73 -1.88 -13.27 16.71
N PHE A 74 -0.69 -12.72 17.01
CA PHE A 74 0.53 -13.47 17.28
C PHE A 74 0.66 -13.93 18.74
N GLY A 75 -0.29 -13.54 19.60
CA GLY A 75 -0.42 -14.03 20.97
C GLY A 75 -1.43 -15.17 21.06
N PRO A 76 -2.64 -14.93 21.60
CA PRO A 76 -3.60 -15.98 21.91
C PRO A 76 -4.26 -16.65 20.69
N LEU A 77 -4.44 -15.95 19.56
CA LEU A 77 -5.16 -16.53 18.42
C LEU A 77 -4.30 -17.52 17.63
N PHE A 78 -3.16 -17.07 17.12
CA PHE A 78 -2.31 -17.83 16.21
C PHE A 78 -0.84 -17.91 16.66
N GLY A 79 -0.52 -17.50 17.90
CA GLY A 79 0.86 -17.45 18.38
C GLY A 79 1.60 -18.78 18.31
N ARG A 80 0.94 -19.89 18.66
CA ARG A 80 1.53 -21.24 18.55
C ARG A 80 1.85 -21.62 17.10
N ALA A 81 0.98 -21.26 16.17
CA ALA A 81 1.18 -21.53 14.75
C ALA A 81 2.32 -20.67 14.19
N TRP A 82 2.39 -19.40 14.60
CA TRP A 82 3.46 -18.48 14.24
C TRP A 82 4.80 -18.92 14.80
N ASP A 83 4.90 -19.23 16.10
CA ASP A 83 6.13 -19.71 16.76
C ASP A 83 6.71 -20.93 16.05
N ARG A 84 5.85 -21.94 15.80
CA ARG A 84 6.25 -23.15 15.05
C ARG A 84 6.70 -22.81 13.63
N SER A 85 6.07 -21.83 12.99
CA SER A 85 6.39 -21.46 11.61
C SER A 85 7.77 -20.82 11.44
N ILE A 86 8.26 -20.15 12.48
CA ILE A 86 9.60 -19.54 12.54
C ILE A 86 10.61 -20.38 13.35
N GLY A 87 10.19 -21.54 13.86
CA GLY A 87 11.03 -22.41 14.70
C GLY A 87 11.39 -21.79 16.05
N HIS A 88 10.57 -20.87 16.56
CA HIS A 88 10.82 -20.20 17.84
C HIS A 88 10.19 -20.98 18.99
N ASP A 89 10.94 -21.11 20.09
CA ASP A 89 10.46 -21.69 21.34
C ASP A 89 10.44 -20.61 22.43
N ARG A 90 9.23 -20.20 22.84
CA ARG A 90 9.03 -19.17 23.86
C ARG A 90 9.53 -19.57 25.23
N ALA A 91 9.69 -20.87 25.52
CA ALA A 91 10.25 -21.33 26.80
C ALA A 91 11.71 -20.91 26.95
N GLN A 92 12.46 -20.85 25.85
CA GLN A 92 13.88 -20.49 25.83
C GLN A 92 14.12 -18.99 26.04
N THR A 93 13.12 -18.16 25.74
CA THR A 93 13.21 -16.69 25.82
C THR A 93 12.46 -16.08 27.00
N GLY A 94 11.93 -16.90 27.91
CA GLY A 94 11.06 -16.43 29.00
C GLY A 94 9.79 -15.75 28.49
N GLY A 95 9.34 -16.12 27.28
CA GLY A 95 8.15 -15.56 26.63
C GLY A 95 8.30 -14.15 26.09
N ARG A 96 9.51 -13.57 26.03
CA ARG A 96 9.74 -12.19 25.60
C ARG A 96 10.58 -12.14 24.33
N PHE A 97 10.18 -11.27 23.41
CA PHE A 97 10.97 -10.93 22.24
C PHE A 97 11.86 -9.71 22.53
N PRO A 98 12.92 -9.45 21.74
CA PRO A 98 13.68 -8.21 21.86
C PRO A 98 12.79 -7.00 21.54
N LEU A 99 13.15 -5.83 22.08
CA LEU A 99 12.31 -4.61 22.00
C LEU A 99 11.91 -4.25 20.56
N SER A 100 12.77 -4.54 19.58
CA SER A 100 12.50 -4.31 18.16
C SER A 100 11.23 -5.02 17.65
N TYR A 101 10.88 -6.18 18.20
CA TYR A 101 9.65 -6.90 17.84
C TYR A 101 8.36 -6.20 18.27
N TYR A 102 8.45 -5.16 19.12
CA TYR A 102 7.32 -4.36 19.54
C TYR A 102 7.34 -2.98 18.88
N VAL A 103 8.51 -2.34 18.82
CA VAL A 103 8.64 -0.98 18.27
C VAL A 103 8.48 -0.95 16.75
N VAL A 104 9.10 -1.90 16.03
CA VAL A 104 9.04 -1.90 14.56
C VAL A 104 7.60 -2.08 14.06
N PRO A 105 6.81 -3.06 14.56
CA PRO A 105 5.41 -3.19 14.13
C PRO A 105 4.57 -1.97 14.46
N LEU A 106 4.78 -1.31 15.61
CA LEU A 106 4.07 -0.08 15.95
C LEU A 106 4.34 1.04 14.93
N CYS A 107 5.62 1.27 14.62
CA CYS A 107 6.02 2.26 13.61
C CYS A 107 5.45 1.91 12.22
N CYS A 108 5.48 0.63 11.83
CA CYS A 108 4.90 0.18 10.57
C CYS A 108 3.37 0.37 10.55
N SER A 109 2.65 0.07 11.64
CA SER A 109 1.21 0.32 11.75
C SER A 109 0.88 1.81 11.61
N VAL A 110 1.66 2.71 12.22
CA VAL A 110 1.52 4.16 12.01
C VAL A 110 1.77 4.54 10.55
N ALA A 111 2.86 4.07 9.94
CA ALA A 111 3.16 4.36 8.54
C ALA A 111 2.05 3.86 7.59
N THR A 112 1.56 2.63 7.78
CA THR A 112 0.48 2.06 6.96
C THR A 112 -0.81 2.85 7.10
N THR A 113 -1.18 3.28 8.30
CA THR A 113 -2.42 4.05 8.52
C THR A 113 -2.32 5.47 7.97
N ILE A 114 -1.15 6.10 8.02
CA ILE A 114 -0.89 7.36 7.30
C ILE A 114 -1.11 7.17 5.81
N VAL A 115 -0.53 6.12 5.21
CA VAL A 115 -0.70 5.85 3.77
C VAL A 115 -2.16 5.62 3.41
N ILE A 116 -2.91 4.83 4.18
CA ILE A 116 -4.35 4.61 3.94
C ILE A 116 -5.11 5.93 4.02
N SER A 117 -4.83 6.77 5.03
CA SER A 117 -5.49 8.06 5.19
C SER A 117 -5.18 9.01 4.04
N LEU A 118 -3.93 9.06 3.57
CA LEU A 118 -3.53 9.87 2.43
C LEU A 118 -4.17 9.40 1.12
N VAL A 119 -4.36 8.08 0.96
CA VAL A 119 -5.07 7.55 -0.21
C VAL A 119 -6.54 7.93 -0.17
N LEU A 120 -7.21 7.82 0.98
CA LEU A 120 -8.61 8.21 1.14
C LEU A 120 -8.81 9.72 0.86
N ASP A 121 -7.91 10.54 1.37
CA ASP A 121 -7.89 11.98 1.12
C ASP A 121 -7.67 12.31 -0.36
N ALA A 122 -6.69 11.64 -1.01
CA ALA A 122 -6.38 11.86 -2.42
C ALA A 122 -7.51 11.47 -3.38
N ILE A 123 -8.39 10.55 -2.99
CA ILE A 123 -9.56 10.15 -3.78
C ILE A 123 -10.85 10.83 -3.31
N ASP A 124 -10.76 11.78 -2.37
CA ASP A 124 -11.89 12.50 -1.77
C ASP A 124 -12.98 11.56 -1.24
N ALA A 125 -12.58 10.48 -0.57
CA ALA A 125 -13.49 9.47 -0.02
C ALA A 125 -13.68 9.63 1.49
N ASP A 126 -14.94 9.71 1.90
CA ASP A 126 -15.40 9.96 3.27
C ASP A 126 -16.34 8.86 3.82
N ALA A 127 -16.33 7.68 3.18
CA ALA A 127 -17.20 6.57 3.55
C ALA A 127 -16.42 5.37 4.11
N VAL A 128 -17.01 4.70 5.11
CA VAL A 128 -16.49 3.44 5.68
C VAL A 128 -16.23 2.39 4.60
N THR A 129 -17.13 2.29 3.60
CA THR A 129 -16.96 1.36 2.47
C THR A 129 -15.69 1.65 1.68
N SER A 130 -15.40 2.92 1.38
CA SER A 130 -14.17 3.32 0.70
C SER A 130 -12.94 3.03 1.56
N GLY A 131 -13.03 3.31 2.87
CA GLY A 131 -12.02 2.94 3.86
C GLY A 131 -11.70 1.44 3.87
N VAL A 132 -12.74 0.60 3.88
CA VAL A 132 -12.61 -0.87 3.79
C VAL A 132 -11.96 -1.29 2.48
N LEU A 133 -12.36 -0.73 1.34
CA LEU A 133 -11.79 -1.09 0.03
C LEU A 133 -10.31 -0.69 -0.09
N VAL A 134 -9.94 0.51 0.36
CA VAL A 134 -8.54 0.95 0.39
C VAL A 134 -7.73 0.08 1.35
N GLY A 135 -8.26 -0.17 2.55
CA GLY A 135 -7.64 -1.06 3.55
C GLY A 135 -7.43 -2.48 3.03
N LEU A 136 -8.41 -3.04 2.30
CA LEU A 136 -8.30 -4.33 1.62
C LEU A 136 -7.20 -4.32 0.56
N GLY A 137 -7.11 -3.26 -0.24
CA GLY A 137 -6.06 -3.13 -1.26
C GLY A 137 -4.66 -3.10 -0.65
N VAL A 138 -4.45 -2.26 0.37
CA VAL A 138 -3.17 -2.16 1.09
C VAL A 138 -2.85 -3.45 1.84
N GLY A 139 -3.85 -4.07 2.45
CA GLY A 139 -3.75 -5.35 3.15
C GLY A 139 -3.38 -6.48 2.20
N LEU A 140 -3.97 -6.54 1.01
CA LEU A 140 -3.66 -7.55 -0.01
C LEU A 140 -2.24 -7.38 -0.55
N ALA A 141 -1.79 -6.15 -0.81
CA ALA A 141 -0.41 -5.89 -1.22
C ALA A 141 0.59 -6.34 -0.13
N SER A 142 0.28 -6.04 1.13
CA SER A 142 1.10 -6.45 2.28
C SER A 142 1.08 -7.97 2.50
N ALA A 143 -0.05 -8.62 2.26
CA ALA A 143 -0.22 -10.07 2.29
C ALA A 143 0.62 -10.76 1.21
N ALA A 144 0.59 -10.26 -0.03
CA ALA A 144 1.42 -10.77 -1.13
C ALA A 144 2.92 -10.62 -0.83
N ALA A 145 3.34 -9.47 -0.30
CA ALA A 145 4.72 -9.25 0.14
C ALA A 145 5.12 -10.22 1.26
N SER A 146 4.24 -10.44 2.24
CA SER A 146 4.48 -11.37 3.36
C SER A 146 4.64 -12.81 2.90
N LEU A 147 3.81 -13.26 1.96
CA LEU A 147 3.91 -14.59 1.37
C LEU A 147 5.20 -14.75 0.55
N THR A 148 5.62 -13.71 -0.15
CA THR A 148 6.90 -13.69 -0.88
C THR A 148 8.08 -13.83 0.09
N ASN A 149 8.08 -13.04 1.17
CA ASN A 149 9.12 -13.10 2.21
C ASN A 149 9.16 -14.44 2.95
N ALA A 150 8.00 -15.11 3.07
CA ALA A 150 7.88 -16.41 3.70
C ALA A 150 8.74 -17.48 3.02
N LEU A 151 8.89 -17.43 1.70
CA LEU A 151 9.60 -18.42 0.88
C LEU A 151 11.13 -18.34 0.99
N THR A 152 11.64 -17.51 1.90
CA THR A 152 13.08 -17.47 2.22
C THR A 152 13.57 -18.84 2.69
N PRO A 153 14.79 -19.29 2.28
CA PRO A 153 15.29 -20.65 2.58
C PRO A 153 15.40 -21.00 4.07
N HIS A 154 15.36 -20.02 4.96
CA HIS A 154 15.52 -20.20 6.40
C HIS A 154 14.21 -20.29 7.17
N THR A 155 13.04 -20.14 6.51
CA THR A 155 11.73 -20.22 7.16
C THR A 155 11.29 -21.68 7.30
N PRO A 156 11.16 -22.25 8.52
CA PRO A 156 10.83 -23.68 8.70
C PRO A 156 9.49 -24.12 8.11
N GLN A 157 8.43 -23.33 8.27
CA GLN A 157 7.11 -23.62 7.69
C GLN A 157 6.61 -22.41 6.89
N PRO A 158 7.10 -22.21 5.65
CA PRO A 158 6.88 -20.97 4.91
C PRO A 158 5.41 -20.70 4.63
N PHE A 159 4.61 -21.71 4.31
CA PHE A 159 3.17 -21.53 4.06
C PHE A 159 2.38 -21.20 5.33
N VAL A 160 2.78 -21.73 6.49
CA VAL A 160 2.13 -21.39 7.77
C VAL A 160 2.50 -19.97 8.18
N PHE A 161 3.78 -19.60 8.08
CA PHE A 161 4.24 -18.23 8.33
C PHE A 161 3.53 -17.24 7.41
N GLY A 162 3.49 -17.56 6.11
CA GLY A 162 2.83 -16.78 5.08
C GLY A 162 1.35 -16.61 5.38
N ALA A 163 0.61 -17.68 5.65
CA ALA A 163 -0.82 -17.61 5.94
C ALA A 163 -1.12 -16.77 7.20
N VAL A 164 -0.38 -16.97 8.30
CA VAL A 164 -0.60 -16.23 9.54
C VAL A 164 -0.26 -14.75 9.38
N THR A 165 0.88 -14.43 8.76
CA THR A 165 1.35 -13.05 8.60
C THR A 165 0.54 -12.29 7.55
N ALA A 166 0.21 -12.95 6.43
CA ALA A 166 -0.59 -12.36 5.36
C ALA A 166 -2.02 -12.06 5.82
N SER A 167 -2.66 -13.01 6.53
CA SER A 167 -4.01 -12.79 7.07
C SER A 167 -4.03 -11.67 8.10
N TYR A 168 -3.02 -11.57 8.96
CA TYR A 168 -2.87 -10.45 9.89
C TYR A 168 -2.85 -9.10 9.15
N HIS A 169 -1.99 -8.94 8.12
CA HIS A 169 -1.88 -7.68 7.41
C HIS A 169 -3.13 -7.35 6.60
N LEU A 170 -3.77 -8.36 6.01
CA LEU A 170 -5.04 -8.19 5.31
C LEU A 170 -6.13 -7.69 6.26
N THR A 171 -6.34 -8.39 7.38
CA THR A 171 -7.36 -8.03 8.36
C THR A 171 -7.05 -6.70 9.04
N GLY A 172 -5.82 -6.49 9.49
CA GLY A 172 -5.43 -5.29 10.20
C GLY A 172 -5.50 -4.02 9.35
N ALA A 173 -5.04 -4.07 8.09
CA ALA A 173 -5.18 -2.95 7.18
C ALA A 173 -6.66 -2.67 6.83
N THR A 174 -7.49 -3.72 6.69
CA THR A 174 -8.93 -3.56 6.44
C THR A 174 -9.64 -2.90 7.62
N VAL A 175 -9.36 -3.34 8.85
CA VAL A 175 -9.92 -2.74 10.08
C VAL A 175 -9.45 -1.29 10.23
N ALA A 176 -8.17 -1.02 10.00
CA ALA A 176 -7.63 0.33 10.05
C ALA A 176 -8.28 1.25 9.00
N GLY A 177 -8.46 0.75 7.77
CA GLY A 177 -9.17 1.46 6.71
C GLY A 177 -10.63 1.73 7.07
N ALA A 178 -11.33 0.77 7.68
CA ALA A 178 -12.69 0.97 8.16
C ALA A 178 -12.76 2.10 9.19
N ILE A 179 -11.85 2.13 10.17
CA ILE A 179 -11.76 3.19 11.19
C ILE A 179 -11.50 4.55 10.54
N LEU A 180 -10.55 4.62 9.60
CA LEU A 180 -10.21 5.85 8.89
C LEU A 180 -11.35 6.33 7.99
N GLY A 181 -12.17 5.41 7.47
CA GLY A 181 -13.39 5.71 6.72
C GLY A 181 -14.58 6.09 7.60
N VAL A 182 -14.48 5.95 8.94
CA VAL A 182 -15.41 6.60 9.87
C VAL A 182 -15.01 8.08 9.95
N VAL A 183 -15.19 8.79 8.84
CA VAL A 183 -15.02 10.24 8.81
C VAL A 183 -16.36 10.85 9.26
N PRO A 184 -16.38 11.82 10.18
CA PRO A 184 -17.45 12.81 10.26
C PRO A 184 -17.24 13.91 9.22
#